data_AF-A0A8J5NJS1-F1
#
_entry.id   AF-A0A8J5NJS1-F1
#
_cell.length_a   1.000
_cell.length_b   1.000
_cell.length_c   1.000
_cell.angle_alpha   90.00
_cell.angle_beta   90.00
_cell.angle_gamma   90.00
#
_symmetry.space_group_name_H-M   'P 1'
#
loop_
_entity.id
_entity.type
_entity.pdbx_description
1 polymer ?
#
loop_
_entity_poly.entity_id
_entity_poly.type
_entity_poly.pdbx_seq_one_letter_code
_entity_poly.pdbx_strand_id
1 'polypeptide(L)'
;MILKCLQLLQTRLRDFLPGMDIIEMFDVCAGTSTGGICALSLAHKGISIKEAIQEFTDLSQRVFVTQPIWTRVLNLLARGSIYGSRAIDEPLKSHYGESTLSDYSLASARAAKILVTVTGTPSGDHILSNFNGVGLDASHCDFEQAFCQLSDPERQKAILAWQAARCTSSAPGTFPPFTINGVGTFQDGAMWRNNPMGVGLSLLPSLSSGHLLPDIALSIGTGCKKRLRTRHPGSSTVALPTSNHLECPTPQLPLWRKFPLIDLAYRLGTSFCESIAMDGEKFYSHLVSEVLRSEVADRCRRLNVEFPFGCPSLDDSASLSLLVETATEQYQSDSTMQEVLDRLLSSLFHFEIFSRPIRRRTHVSFSGRIFCNIQPGDRLDHFIKVLRECKAEFLVNGKFIALDNIGDWGASEFEFPIRGTVTDMQTQLDIFLCWNVAGKQTKERISRSPFSLDELMEAQGWDTPQGRALRPQVGRRHKRRLNCHATWTRIKKARQ
;
A
#
# COMPACT_ATOMS: atom_id res chain seq x y z
N MET A 1 1.87 16.02 -5.02
CA MET A 1 2.23 14.82 -5.81
C MET A 1 1.48 13.57 -5.36
N ILE A 2 1.62 13.11 -4.11
CA ILE A 2 0.93 11.88 -3.62
C ILE A 2 -0.56 11.86 -3.99
N LEU A 3 -1.30 12.91 -3.58
CA LEU A 3 -2.73 13.04 -3.88
C LEU A 3 -3.03 13.09 -5.39
N LYS A 4 -2.12 13.67 -6.20
CA LYS A 4 -2.30 13.73 -7.65
C LYS A 4 -2.11 12.36 -8.29
N CYS A 5 -1.14 11.56 -7.84
CA CYS A 5 -0.98 10.19 -8.31
C CYS A 5 -2.23 9.34 -7.98
N LEU A 6 -2.73 9.45 -6.74
CA LEU A 6 -3.98 8.78 -6.34
C LEU A 6 -5.17 9.27 -7.15
N GLN A 7 -5.26 10.56 -7.48
CA GLN A 7 -6.31 11.11 -8.34
C GLN A 7 -6.27 10.48 -9.74
N LEU A 8 -5.09 10.38 -10.35
CA LEU A 8 -4.93 9.80 -11.68
C LEU A 8 -5.29 8.31 -11.68
N LEU A 9 -4.89 7.58 -10.65
CA LEU A 9 -5.25 6.18 -10.46
C LEU A 9 -6.75 5.99 -10.24
N GLN A 10 -7.38 6.82 -9.39
CA GLN A 10 -8.82 6.81 -9.15
C GLN A 10 -9.61 7.13 -10.42
N THR A 11 -9.13 8.05 -11.26
CA THR A 11 -9.78 8.35 -12.54
C THR A 11 -9.85 7.11 -13.43
N ARG A 12 -8.77 6.32 -13.53
CA ARG A 12 -8.77 5.07 -14.31
C ARG A 12 -9.57 3.96 -13.63
N LEU A 13 -9.55 3.90 -12.29
CA LEU A 13 -10.34 2.93 -11.52
C LEU A 13 -11.85 3.07 -11.80
N ARG A 14 -12.34 4.30 -11.96
CA ARG A 14 -13.77 4.59 -12.18
C ARG A 14 -14.35 3.98 -13.45
N ASP A 15 -13.52 3.67 -14.45
CA ASP A 15 -13.96 2.97 -15.66
C ASP A 15 -14.45 1.55 -15.31
N PHE A 16 -13.84 0.94 -14.29
CA PHE A 16 -14.17 -0.41 -13.81
C PHE A 16 -15.10 -0.41 -12.59
N LEU A 17 -14.93 0.54 -11.67
CA LEU A 17 -15.61 0.60 -10.37
C LEU A 17 -16.14 2.01 -10.12
N PRO A 18 -17.26 2.40 -10.74
CA PRO A 18 -17.82 3.72 -10.55
C PRO A 18 -18.23 3.95 -9.09
N GLY A 19 -17.90 5.13 -8.58
CA GLY A 19 -18.23 5.57 -7.21
C GLY A 19 -17.47 4.85 -6.09
N MET A 20 -16.42 4.10 -6.39
CA MET A 20 -15.48 3.59 -5.38
C MET A 20 -14.30 4.56 -5.22
N ASP A 21 -13.98 4.92 -3.98
CA ASP A 21 -12.78 5.70 -3.71
C ASP A 21 -11.56 4.77 -3.63
N ILE A 22 -10.43 5.20 -4.21
CA ILE A 22 -9.21 4.39 -4.31
C ILE A 22 -8.68 3.99 -2.93
N ILE A 23 -8.97 4.78 -1.89
CA ILE A 23 -8.55 4.50 -0.52
C ILE A 23 -9.22 3.24 0.04
N GLU A 24 -10.41 2.88 -0.47
CA GLU A 24 -11.12 1.65 -0.08
C GLU A 24 -10.39 0.39 -0.56
N MET A 25 -9.47 0.51 -1.52
CA MET A 25 -8.69 -0.61 -2.07
C MET A 25 -7.49 -0.99 -1.20
N PHE A 26 -7.24 -0.29 -0.10
CA PHE A 26 -6.06 -0.51 0.76
C PHE A 26 -6.45 -0.84 2.19
N ASP A 27 -5.99 -1.99 2.69
CA ASP A 27 -6.18 -2.40 4.08
C ASP A 27 -5.21 -1.68 5.04
N VAL A 28 -4.11 -1.13 4.51
CA VAL A 28 -3.10 -0.38 5.27
C VAL A 28 -2.77 0.93 4.59
N CYS A 29 -2.87 2.02 5.35
CA CYS A 29 -2.45 3.35 4.94
C CYS A 29 -1.36 3.86 5.90
N ALA A 30 -0.12 3.88 5.41
CA ALA A 30 1.03 4.37 6.17
C ALA A 30 1.59 5.66 5.57
N GLY A 31 1.88 6.65 6.40
CA GLY A 31 2.40 7.94 5.94
C GLY A 31 3.50 8.51 6.83
N THR A 32 4.43 9.23 6.20
CA THR A 32 5.45 10.02 6.89
C THR A 32 5.31 11.48 6.47
N SER A 33 5.40 12.42 7.40
CA SER A 33 5.32 13.86 7.14
C SER A 33 4.06 14.23 6.32
N THR A 34 4.21 14.96 5.22
CA THR A 34 3.08 15.28 4.32
C THR A 34 2.33 14.04 3.83
N GLY A 35 2.98 12.89 3.68
CA GLY A 35 2.32 11.61 3.40
C GLY A 35 1.40 11.14 4.53
N GLY A 36 1.76 11.42 5.79
CA GLY A 36 0.90 11.20 6.96
C GLY A 36 -0.33 12.10 6.94
N ILE A 37 -0.19 13.38 6.62
CA ILE A 37 -1.32 14.31 6.43
C ILE A 37 -2.25 13.80 5.31
N CYS A 38 -1.70 13.31 4.19
CA CYS A 38 -2.48 12.75 3.09
C CYS A 38 -3.22 11.48 3.53
N ALA A 39 -2.55 10.54 4.20
CA ALA A 39 -3.14 9.30 4.67
C ALA A 39 -4.27 9.55 5.69
N LEU A 40 -4.05 10.44 6.67
CA LEU A 40 -5.08 10.83 7.63
C LEU A 40 -6.24 11.57 6.96
N SER A 41 -5.99 12.44 5.99
CA SER A 41 -7.09 13.14 5.29
C SER A 41 -7.98 12.15 4.52
N LEU A 42 -7.39 11.22 3.78
CA LEU A 42 -8.14 10.27 2.95
C LEU A 42 -8.79 9.14 3.77
N ALA A 43 -8.04 8.50 4.67
CA ALA A 43 -8.51 7.30 5.36
C ALA A 43 -9.17 7.59 6.72
N HIS A 44 -8.69 8.60 7.46
CA HIS A 44 -9.25 8.96 8.77
C HIS A 44 -10.41 9.95 8.63
N LYS A 45 -10.16 11.13 8.05
CA LYS A 45 -11.19 12.15 7.83
C LYS A 45 -12.20 11.74 6.75
N GLY A 46 -11.80 10.88 5.81
CA GLY A 46 -12.70 10.30 4.80
C GLY A 46 -13.14 11.27 3.70
N ILE A 47 -12.34 12.30 3.41
CA ILE A 47 -12.66 13.27 2.35
C ILE A 47 -12.25 12.74 0.97
N SER A 48 -12.88 13.26 -0.07
CA SER A 48 -12.52 12.89 -1.45
C SER A 48 -11.11 13.38 -1.80
N ILE A 49 -10.44 12.72 -2.77
CA ILE A 49 -9.11 13.16 -3.23
C ILE A 49 -9.12 14.60 -3.74
N LYS A 50 -10.21 15.01 -4.40
CA LYS A 50 -10.36 16.38 -4.90
C LYS A 50 -10.34 17.38 -3.75
N GLU A 51 -11.10 17.13 -2.69
CA GLU A 51 -11.11 17.96 -1.49
C GLU A 51 -9.76 17.90 -0.78
N ALA A 52 -9.14 16.72 -0.66
CA ALA A 52 -7.81 16.60 -0.06
C ALA A 52 -6.74 17.44 -0.80
N ILE A 53 -6.79 17.51 -2.14
CA ILE A 53 -5.87 18.36 -2.92
C ILE A 53 -6.10 19.83 -2.59
N GLN A 54 -7.37 20.26 -2.51
CA GLN A 54 -7.73 21.64 -2.20
C GLN A 54 -7.30 22.00 -0.77
N GLU A 55 -7.71 21.21 0.22
CA GLU A 55 -7.38 21.45 1.63
C GLU A 55 -5.86 21.41 1.87
N PHE A 56 -5.12 20.49 1.21
CA PHE A 56 -3.66 20.46 1.30
C PHE A 56 -2.99 21.71 0.67
N THR A 57 -3.55 22.21 -0.44
CA THR A 57 -3.07 23.45 -1.08
C THR A 57 -3.29 24.64 -0.16
N ASP A 58 -4.48 24.77 0.42
CA ASP A 58 -4.82 25.85 1.35
C ASP A 58 -3.97 25.77 2.63
N LEU A 59 -3.78 24.56 3.17
CA LEU A 59 -2.89 24.29 4.30
C LEU A 59 -1.46 24.74 3.99
N SER A 60 -0.90 24.34 2.85
CA SER A 60 0.47 24.66 2.44
C SER A 60 0.70 26.17 2.32
N GLN A 61 -0.25 26.89 1.72
CA GLN A 61 -0.17 28.34 1.56
C GLN A 61 -0.27 29.11 2.89
N ARG A 62 -1.04 28.59 3.85
CA ARG A 62 -1.15 29.19 5.20
C ARG A 62 0.06 28.90 6.07
N VAL A 63 0.67 27.72 5.92
CA VAL A 63 1.82 27.29 6.73
C VAL A 63 3.11 27.94 6.23
N PHE A 64 3.35 27.93 4.92
CA PHE A 64 4.61 28.37 4.31
C PHE A 64 4.54 29.81 3.79
N VAL A 65 4.13 30.74 4.66
CA VAL A 65 4.12 32.17 4.33
C VAL A 65 5.55 32.66 4.15
N THR A 66 5.81 33.37 3.05
CA THR A 66 7.13 33.93 2.74
C THR A 66 7.59 34.88 3.85
N GLN A 67 8.75 34.60 4.44
CA GLN A 67 9.39 35.45 5.44
C GLN A 67 10.73 35.98 4.91
N PRO A 68 11.13 37.21 5.27
CA PRO A 68 12.48 37.69 5.01
C PRO A 68 13.52 36.72 5.56
N ILE A 69 14.63 36.51 4.82
CA ILE A 69 15.69 35.57 5.20
C ILE A 69 16.22 35.84 6.61
N TRP A 70 16.36 37.13 6.97
CA TRP A 70 16.79 37.56 8.31
C TRP A 70 15.86 37.05 9.42
N THR A 71 14.55 37.08 9.18
CA THR A 71 13.53 36.58 10.12
C THR A 71 13.64 35.07 10.28
N ARG A 72 13.87 34.33 9.19
CA ARG A 72 14.09 32.88 9.21
C ARG A 72 15.33 32.52 10.05
N VAL A 73 16.43 33.24 9.84
CA VAL A 73 17.68 33.05 10.61
C VAL A 73 17.48 33.39 12.07
N LEU A 74 16.84 34.52 12.39
CA LEU A 74 16.56 34.92 13.76
C LEU A 74 15.68 33.90 14.49
N ASN A 75 14.62 33.41 13.84
CA ASN A 75 13.74 32.38 14.40
C ASN A 75 14.49 31.06 14.62
N LEU A 76 15.31 30.63 13.66
CA LEU A 76 16.11 29.41 13.79
C LEU A 76 17.07 29.50 14.98
N LEU A 77 17.75 30.64 15.16
CA LEU A 77 18.66 30.88 16.29
C LEU A 77 17.91 30.97 17.63
N ALA A 78 16.78 31.66 17.66
CA ALA A 78 16.04 31.91 18.90
C ALA A 78 15.18 30.71 19.36
N ARG A 79 14.70 29.88 18.43
CA ARG A 79 13.67 28.86 18.68
C ARG A 79 14.02 27.47 18.14
N GLY A 80 15.10 27.34 17.38
CA GLY A 80 15.48 26.08 16.73
C GLY A 80 14.63 25.74 15.50
N SER A 81 13.75 26.64 15.03
CA SER A 81 12.90 26.42 13.87
C SER A 81 12.66 27.70 13.07
N ILE A 82 12.52 27.57 11.74
CA ILE A 82 12.20 28.67 10.84
C ILE A 82 10.77 29.18 11.06
N TYR A 83 9.82 28.27 11.21
CA TYR A 83 8.41 28.56 11.44
C TYR A 83 8.05 28.32 12.91
N GLY A 84 7.17 29.17 13.46
CA GLY A 84 6.65 28.99 14.82
C GLY A 84 5.55 27.92 14.88
N SER A 85 5.36 27.28 16.04
CA SER A 85 4.36 26.19 16.21
C SER A 85 2.96 26.57 15.73
N ARG A 86 2.53 27.81 16.02
CA ARG A 86 1.19 28.31 15.63
C ARG A 86 0.94 28.27 14.12
N ALA A 87 1.97 28.41 13.29
CA ALA A 87 1.83 28.43 11.83
C ALA A 87 1.28 27.13 11.27
N ILE A 88 1.52 26.00 11.96
CA ILE A 88 1.05 24.67 11.56
C ILE A 88 -0.03 24.13 12.51
N ASP A 89 0.00 24.48 13.80
CA ASP A 89 -0.97 23.99 14.79
C ASP A 89 -2.41 24.43 14.45
N GLU A 90 -2.62 25.71 14.17
CA GLU A 90 -3.97 26.25 13.92
C GLU A 90 -4.60 25.71 12.63
N PRO A 91 -3.90 25.68 11.48
CA PRO A 91 -4.44 25.05 10.28
C PRO A 91 -4.76 23.57 10.45
N LEU A 92 -3.89 22.78 11.12
CA LEU A 92 -4.15 21.36 11.36
C LEU A 92 -5.33 21.14 12.31
N LYS A 93 -5.44 21.94 13.38
CA LYS A 93 -6.61 21.91 14.28
C LYS A 93 -7.91 22.24 13.55
N SER A 94 -7.89 23.28 12.72
CA SER A 94 -9.06 23.64 11.90
C SER A 94 -9.43 22.53 10.90
N HIS A 95 -8.45 21.78 10.41
CA HIS A 95 -8.66 20.75 9.39
C HIS A 95 -9.22 19.44 9.95
N TYR A 96 -8.72 18.96 11.11
CA TYR A 96 -9.15 17.69 11.71
C TYR A 96 -10.11 17.85 12.90
N GLY A 97 -10.27 19.08 13.42
CA GLY A 97 -11.07 19.34 14.62
C GLY A 97 -10.55 18.57 15.84
N GLU A 98 -11.48 18.15 16.69
CA GLU A 98 -11.20 17.34 17.89
C GLU A 98 -11.33 15.83 17.63
N SER A 99 -11.24 15.39 16.36
CA SER A 99 -11.30 13.97 16.03
C SER A 99 -10.07 13.23 16.55
N THR A 100 -10.32 12.07 17.14
CA THR A 100 -9.28 11.17 17.66
C THR A 100 -8.90 10.13 16.61
N LEU A 101 -7.67 9.63 16.61
CA LEU A 101 -7.23 8.58 15.67
C LEU A 101 -8.08 7.30 15.76
N SER A 102 -8.69 7.04 16.93
CA SER A 102 -9.53 5.87 17.17
C SER A 102 -11.00 6.11 16.85
N ASP A 103 -11.38 7.33 16.43
CA ASP A 103 -12.74 7.61 15.99
C ASP A 103 -13.09 6.79 14.77
N TYR A 104 -14.39 6.48 14.65
CA TYR A 104 -14.91 5.74 13.50
C TYR A 104 -14.73 6.53 12.19
N SER A 105 -14.07 5.92 11.23
CA SER A 105 -14.01 6.31 9.83
C SER A 105 -14.51 5.19 8.90
N LEU A 106 -14.85 5.50 7.66
CA LEU A 106 -15.17 4.48 6.64
C LEU A 106 -14.03 3.47 6.45
N ALA A 107 -12.79 3.92 6.55
CA ALA A 107 -11.63 3.03 6.50
C ALA A 107 -11.60 2.09 7.73
N SER A 108 -11.86 2.61 8.93
CA SER A 108 -11.95 1.80 10.15
C SER A 108 -13.12 0.81 10.13
N ALA A 109 -14.24 1.15 9.47
CA ALA A 109 -15.38 0.27 9.25
C ALA A 109 -15.00 -0.98 8.44
N ARG A 110 -14.01 -0.83 7.55
CA ARG A 110 -13.38 -1.91 6.78
C ARG A 110 -12.18 -2.54 7.51
N ALA A 111 -12.00 -2.22 8.78
CA ALA A 111 -10.86 -2.62 9.60
C ALA A 111 -9.49 -2.16 9.06
N ALA A 112 -9.45 -1.13 8.21
CA ALA A 112 -8.21 -0.62 7.65
C ALA A 112 -7.32 -0.01 8.74
N LYS A 113 -6.02 -0.28 8.66
CA LYS A 113 -5.00 0.21 9.58
C LYS A 113 -4.39 1.49 9.04
N ILE A 114 -4.48 2.55 9.82
CA ILE A 114 -3.94 3.86 9.48
C ILE A 114 -2.82 4.14 10.47
N LEU A 115 -1.65 4.50 9.97
CA LEU A 115 -0.51 4.86 10.81
C LEU A 115 0.31 5.99 10.21
N VAL A 116 0.90 6.77 11.10
CA VAL A 116 1.93 7.75 10.75
C VAL A 116 3.20 7.47 11.54
N THR A 117 4.35 7.68 10.90
CA THR A 117 5.66 7.54 11.55
C THR A 117 6.06 8.83 12.25
N VAL A 118 6.69 8.72 13.42
CA VAL A 118 7.22 9.83 14.19
C VAL A 118 8.52 9.40 14.89
N THR A 119 9.40 10.36 15.18
CA THR A 119 10.65 10.09 15.92
C THR A 119 10.60 10.76 17.29
N GLY A 120 10.80 9.99 18.36
CA GLY A 120 10.83 10.46 19.73
C GLY A 120 12.05 11.32 20.03
N THR A 121 11.93 12.22 21.01
CA THR A 121 13.03 13.06 21.50
C THR A 121 13.34 12.70 22.96
N PRO A 122 14.60 12.35 23.32
CA PRO A 122 15.82 12.44 22.50
C PRO A 122 16.02 11.30 21.47
N SER A 123 15.30 10.19 21.59
CA SER A 123 15.37 9.06 20.66
C SER A 123 14.10 8.19 20.73
N GLY A 124 13.89 7.37 19.71
CA GLY A 124 12.83 6.36 19.65
C GLY A 124 12.10 6.40 18.31
N ASP A 125 11.87 5.24 17.73
CA ASP A 125 11.13 5.11 16.47
C ASP A 125 9.71 4.71 16.82
N HIS A 126 8.74 5.59 16.53
CA HIS A 126 7.36 5.34 16.91
C HIS A 126 6.38 5.44 15.76
N ILE A 127 5.24 4.76 15.93
CA ILE A 127 4.04 5.00 15.14
C ILE A 127 2.92 5.57 16.00
N LEU A 128 2.11 6.42 15.37
CA LEU A 128 0.80 6.85 15.88
C LEU A 128 -0.26 6.26 14.94
N SER A 129 -1.25 5.54 15.48
CA SER A 129 -2.14 4.73 14.65
C SER A 129 -3.59 4.70 15.16
N ASN A 130 -4.53 4.30 14.30
CA ASN A 130 -5.94 4.13 14.68
C ASN A 130 -6.22 2.86 15.51
N PHE A 131 -5.28 1.91 15.52
CA PHE A 131 -5.43 0.62 16.19
C PHE A 131 -4.65 0.52 17.52
N ASN A 132 -3.92 1.55 17.93
CA ASN A 132 -3.21 1.63 19.22
C ASN A 132 -2.37 0.38 19.55
N GLY A 133 -1.74 -0.23 18.55
CA GLY A 133 -0.92 -1.43 18.72
C GLY A 133 -1.69 -2.74 18.89
N VAL A 134 -3.03 -2.72 18.85
CA VAL A 134 -3.84 -3.95 18.85
C VAL A 134 -3.49 -4.79 17.62
N GLY A 135 -3.03 -6.02 17.90
CA GLY A 135 -2.62 -6.99 16.88
C GLY A 135 -1.15 -6.91 16.49
N LEU A 136 -0.37 -5.92 16.96
CA LEU A 136 1.08 -5.90 16.74
C LEU A 136 1.75 -7.02 17.52
N ASP A 137 2.60 -7.78 16.84
CA ASP A 137 3.56 -8.63 17.52
C ASP A 137 4.83 -7.82 17.80
N ALA A 138 4.95 -7.33 19.04
CA ALA A 138 6.10 -6.53 19.47
C ALA A 138 7.44 -7.28 19.37
N SER A 139 7.45 -8.62 19.20
CA SER A 139 8.68 -9.38 19.00
C SER A 139 9.25 -9.30 17.57
N HIS A 140 8.46 -8.79 16.62
CA HIS A 140 8.80 -8.73 15.20
C HIS A 140 8.88 -7.31 14.63
N CYS A 141 8.76 -6.27 15.46
CA CYS A 141 8.82 -4.88 15.03
C CYS A 141 10.05 -4.18 15.61
N ASP A 142 10.82 -3.48 14.77
CA ASP A 142 11.95 -2.63 15.18
C ASP A 142 11.50 -1.23 15.65
N PHE A 143 10.23 -1.07 16.05
CA PHE A 143 9.63 0.21 16.42
C PHE A 143 8.62 0.06 17.55
N GLU A 144 8.35 1.16 18.24
CA GLU A 144 7.39 1.23 19.34
C GLU A 144 6.05 1.84 18.88
N GLN A 145 4.95 1.37 19.45
CA GLN A 145 3.67 2.07 19.32
C GLN A 145 3.59 3.13 20.41
N ALA A 146 3.38 4.40 20.05
CA ALA A 146 3.09 5.41 21.07
C ALA A 146 1.60 5.42 21.40
N PHE A 147 1.30 5.49 22.69
CA PHE A 147 -0.05 5.56 23.23
C PHE A 147 -0.06 6.42 24.50
N CYS A 148 -1.23 6.90 24.90
CA CYS A 148 -1.36 7.63 26.16
C CYS A 148 -1.13 6.70 27.34
N GLN A 149 -0.04 6.93 28.06
CA GLN A 149 0.26 6.32 29.36
C GLN A 149 -0.37 7.19 30.45
N LEU A 150 -1.69 7.03 30.65
CA LEU A 150 -2.34 7.60 31.82
C LEU A 150 -2.80 6.45 32.72
N SER A 151 -2.43 6.55 34.00
CA SER A 151 -2.78 5.63 35.09
C SER A 151 -4.26 5.63 35.47
N ASP A 152 -5.09 6.34 34.70
CA ASP A 152 -6.52 6.50 34.91
C ASP A 152 -7.26 5.87 33.70
N PRO A 153 -7.86 4.67 33.87
CA PRO A 153 -8.58 3.97 32.81
C PRO A 153 -9.72 4.79 32.19
N GLU A 154 -10.28 5.76 32.92
CA GLU A 154 -11.36 6.62 32.43
C GLU A 154 -10.85 7.85 31.66
N ARG A 155 -9.53 8.09 31.64
CA ARG A 155 -8.89 9.30 31.08
C ARG A 155 -7.77 9.03 30.09
N GLN A 156 -7.72 7.84 29.48
CA GLN A 156 -6.82 7.63 28.35
C GLN A 156 -7.26 8.54 27.18
N LYS A 157 -6.77 9.78 27.15
CA LYS A 157 -7.09 10.74 26.10
C LYS A 157 -6.63 10.14 24.78
N ALA A 158 -7.55 9.85 23.87
CA ALA A 158 -7.18 9.38 22.56
C ALA A 158 -6.35 10.46 21.82
N ILE A 159 -5.35 10.03 21.06
CA ILE A 159 -4.48 10.93 20.30
C ILE A 159 -5.32 11.61 19.22
N LEU A 160 -5.31 12.94 19.18
CA LEU A 160 -6.06 13.68 18.16
C LEU A 160 -5.39 13.56 16.79
N ALA A 161 -6.18 13.47 15.73
CA ALA A 161 -5.66 13.35 14.37
C ALA A 161 -4.76 14.53 13.98
N TRP A 162 -5.10 15.75 14.39
CA TRP A 162 -4.23 16.91 14.16
C TRP A 162 -2.92 16.83 14.94
N GLN A 163 -2.90 16.21 16.13
CA GLN A 163 -1.67 16.01 16.90
C GLN A 163 -0.75 15.03 16.19
N ALA A 164 -1.31 13.93 15.66
CA ALA A 164 -0.55 12.96 14.88
C ALA A 164 0.03 13.58 13.60
N ALA A 165 -0.79 14.34 12.86
CA ALA A 165 -0.36 15.11 11.71
C ALA A 165 0.75 16.12 12.07
N ARG A 166 0.61 16.81 13.20
CA ARG A 166 1.60 17.79 13.69
C ARG A 166 2.92 17.13 14.05
N CYS A 167 2.90 15.99 14.75
CA CYS A 167 4.10 15.23 15.10
C CYS A 167 4.83 14.74 13.86
N THR A 168 4.14 14.03 12.94
CA THR A 168 4.78 13.44 11.76
C THR A 168 5.37 14.49 10.82
N SER A 169 4.88 15.74 10.83
CA SER A 169 5.41 16.85 10.03
C SER A 169 6.34 17.82 10.80
N SER A 170 6.81 17.46 11.99
CA SER A 170 7.70 18.29 12.83
C SER A 170 9.16 18.27 12.35
N ALA A 171 9.41 18.69 11.12
CA ALA A 171 10.73 18.56 10.48
C ALA A 171 11.79 19.42 11.20
N PRO A 172 12.93 18.85 11.63
CA PRO A 172 13.99 19.60 12.32
C PRO A 172 14.46 20.82 11.51
N GLY A 173 14.61 21.96 12.20
CA GLY A 173 14.96 23.24 11.56
C GLY A 173 13.77 23.94 10.88
N THR A 174 12.72 23.23 10.47
CA THR A 174 11.51 23.83 9.88
C THR A 174 10.46 24.12 10.95
N PHE A 175 10.11 23.12 11.76
CA PHE A 175 9.13 23.21 12.84
C PHE A 175 9.73 22.67 14.14
N PRO A 176 9.32 23.21 15.31
CA PRO A 176 9.76 22.66 16.59
C PRO A 176 9.09 21.29 16.84
N PRO A 177 9.71 20.41 17.66
CA PRO A 177 9.09 19.19 18.15
C PRO A 177 7.72 19.47 18.78
N PHE A 178 6.84 18.49 18.75
CA PHE A 178 5.51 18.60 19.33
C PHE A 178 5.32 17.59 20.48
N THR A 179 4.84 18.08 21.62
CA THR A 179 4.56 17.27 22.81
C THR A 179 3.08 16.96 22.90
N ILE A 180 2.76 15.67 22.94
CA ILE A 180 1.43 15.19 23.31
C ILE A 180 1.50 14.77 24.78
N ASN A 181 0.72 15.46 25.62
CA ASN A 181 0.68 15.21 27.06
C ASN A 181 0.32 13.75 27.36
N GLY A 182 1.18 13.06 28.09
CA GLY A 182 0.99 11.64 28.45
C GLY A 182 1.39 10.63 27.37
N VAL A 183 1.92 11.07 26.22
CA VAL A 183 2.43 10.18 25.16
C VAL A 183 3.93 10.39 24.96
N GLY A 184 4.35 11.64 24.77
CA GLY A 184 5.75 11.96 24.48
C GLY A 184 5.94 13.21 23.63
N THR A 185 7.21 13.51 23.34
CA THR A 185 7.61 14.61 22.46
C THR A 185 8.22 14.04 21.18
N PHE A 186 7.68 14.45 20.04
CA PHE A 186 7.99 13.85 18.75
C PHE A 186 8.43 14.88 17.70
N GLN A 187 9.23 14.39 16.75
CA GLN A 187 9.68 15.06 15.54
C GLN A 187 9.21 14.29 14.29
N ASP A 188 9.49 14.85 13.11
CA ASP A 188 9.13 14.26 11.82
C ASP A 188 9.67 12.84 11.66
N GLY A 189 8.79 11.92 11.24
CA GLY A 189 9.13 10.52 11.05
C GLY A 189 10.13 10.28 9.92
N ALA A 190 10.42 11.28 9.08
CA ALA A 190 11.46 11.19 8.05
C ALA A 190 12.84 10.95 8.67
N MET A 191 13.06 11.41 9.92
CA MET A 191 14.30 11.13 10.67
C MET A 191 14.52 9.62 10.88
N TRP A 192 13.45 8.83 10.86
CA TRP A 192 13.48 7.37 10.95
C TRP A 192 13.25 6.68 9.60
N ARG A 193 12.08 6.91 8.99
CA ARG A 193 11.62 6.28 7.75
C ARG A 193 10.83 7.29 6.91
N ASN A 194 11.51 7.98 6.00
CA ASN A 194 10.82 8.86 5.04
C ASN A 194 9.96 8.08 4.03
N ASN A 195 10.18 6.77 3.89
CA ASN A 195 9.29 5.86 3.18
C ASN A 195 8.78 4.79 4.16
N PRO A 196 7.49 4.82 4.56
CA PRO A 196 6.97 3.95 5.60
C PRO A 196 6.53 2.57 5.09
N MET A 197 6.86 2.17 3.84
CA MET A 197 6.44 0.86 3.31
C MET A 197 6.86 -0.30 4.21
N GLY A 198 8.12 -0.32 4.67
CA GLY A 198 8.61 -1.40 5.53
C GLY A 198 7.83 -1.50 6.85
N VAL A 199 7.41 -0.34 7.40
CA VAL A 199 6.55 -0.27 8.58
C VAL A 199 5.17 -0.86 8.28
N GLY A 200 4.57 -0.49 7.15
CA GLY A 200 3.28 -1.07 6.72
C GLY A 200 3.34 -2.57 6.48
N LEU A 201 4.40 -3.08 5.84
CA LEU A 201 4.59 -4.52 5.57
C LEU A 201 4.77 -5.32 6.85
N SER A 202 5.36 -4.74 7.90
CA SER A 202 5.49 -5.41 9.20
C SER A 202 4.14 -5.72 9.86
N LEU A 203 3.06 -5.08 9.42
CA LEU A 203 1.70 -5.32 9.91
C LEU A 203 1.02 -6.53 9.28
N LEU A 204 1.56 -7.12 8.21
CA LEU A 204 0.93 -8.24 7.50
C LEU A 204 0.54 -9.41 8.42
N PRO A 205 1.38 -9.87 9.36
CA PRO A 205 0.99 -10.94 10.29
C PRO A 205 -0.24 -10.59 11.15
N SER A 206 -0.40 -9.31 11.47
CA SER A 206 -1.51 -8.77 12.27
C SER A 206 -2.81 -8.63 11.48
N LEU A 207 -2.73 -8.60 10.14
CA LEU A 207 -3.85 -8.36 9.23
C LEU A 207 -4.47 -9.65 8.72
N SER A 208 -3.65 -10.69 8.54
CA SER A 208 -4.11 -11.95 7.95
C SER A 208 -3.63 -13.16 8.74
N SER A 209 -4.59 -14.00 9.13
CA SER A 209 -4.31 -15.29 9.75
C SER A 209 -3.62 -16.22 8.75
N GLY A 210 -2.30 -16.36 8.89
CA GLY A 210 -1.49 -17.32 8.13
C GLY A 210 -1.05 -16.89 6.74
N HIS A 211 -1.59 -15.79 6.18
CA HIS A 211 -1.11 -15.23 4.92
C HIS A 211 -0.13 -14.07 5.19
N LEU A 212 1.08 -14.15 4.66
CA LEU A 212 2.15 -13.17 4.93
C LEU A 212 2.56 -12.35 3.71
N LEU A 213 1.81 -12.45 2.61
CA LEU A 213 2.06 -11.69 1.39
C LEU A 213 0.99 -10.61 1.24
N PRO A 214 1.33 -9.37 0.85
CA PRO A 214 0.33 -8.41 0.41
C PRO A 214 -0.19 -8.83 -0.97
N ASP A 215 -1.36 -8.36 -1.40
CA ASP A 215 -1.73 -8.47 -2.82
C ASP A 215 -0.99 -7.44 -3.66
N ILE A 216 -0.85 -6.23 -3.11
CA ILE A 216 -0.04 -5.14 -3.63
C ILE A 216 0.50 -4.28 -2.49
N ALA A 217 1.74 -3.82 -2.61
CA ALA A 217 2.32 -2.80 -1.74
C ALA A 217 2.66 -1.55 -2.58
N LEU A 218 1.78 -0.54 -2.54
CA LEU A 218 1.96 0.70 -3.31
C LEU A 218 2.68 1.77 -2.50
N SER A 219 3.82 2.24 -2.99
CA SER A 219 4.56 3.38 -2.45
C SER A 219 4.45 4.56 -3.37
N ILE A 220 4.07 5.71 -2.82
CA ILE A 220 3.95 6.95 -3.59
C ILE A 220 4.92 7.97 -3.03
N GLY A 221 5.79 8.49 -3.89
CA GLY A 221 6.82 9.45 -3.54
C GLY A 221 6.39 10.91 -3.69
N THR A 222 7.20 11.78 -3.11
CA THR A 222 7.08 13.24 -3.22
C THR A 222 8.14 13.81 -4.16
N GLY A 223 8.47 13.09 -5.23
CA GLY A 223 9.45 13.49 -6.23
C GLY A 223 10.84 12.94 -5.96
N CYS A 224 11.62 12.79 -7.02
CA CYS A 224 13.06 12.53 -6.95
C CYS A 224 13.79 13.27 -8.08
N LYS A 225 15.10 13.51 -7.89
CA LYS A 225 15.93 14.04 -8.97
C LYS A 225 16.10 12.95 -10.03
N LYS A 226 15.84 13.29 -11.29
CA LYS A 226 16.07 12.38 -12.42
C LYS A 226 17.53 11.95 -12.43
N ARG A 227 17.78 10.64 -12.32
CA ARG A 227 19.14 10.11 -12.48
C ARG A 227 19.47 10.11 -13.97
N LEU A 228 20.46 10.90 -14.36
CA LEU A 228 21.09 10.73 -15.68
C LEU A 228 21.66 9.32 -15.72
N ARG A 229 21.04 8.41 -16.49
CA ARG A 229 21.58 7.07 -16.72
C ARG A 229 22.91 7.25 -17.49
N THR A 230 24.04 7.24 -16.78
CA THR A 230 25.34 7.06 -17.43
C THR A 230 25.32 5.67 -18.06
N ARG A 231 25.16 5.60 -19.39
CA ARG A 231 25.38 4.36 -20.14
C ARG A 231 26.77 3.85 -19.80
N HIS A 232 26.86 2.62 -19.29
CA HIS A 232 28.12 1.89 -19.26
C HIS A 232 28.67 1.80 -20.69
N PRO A 233 29.95 2.16 -20.95
CA PRO A 233 30.54 2.07 -22.26
C PRO A 233 30.87 0.59 -22.54
N GLY A 234 29.94 -0.10 -23.18
CA GLY A 234 30.07 -1.51 -23.50
C GLY A 234 29.01 -2.00 -24.48
N SER A 235 28.77 -1.27 -25.58
CA SER A 235 28.19 -1.83 -26.82
C SER A 235 28.29 -0.80 -27.96
N SER A 236 29.20 -1.11 -28.88
CA SER A 236 29.44 -0.65 -30.26
C SER A 236 28.64 0.52 -30.88
N THR A 237 29.41 1.56 -31.22
CA THR A 237 29.42 2.35 -32.47
C THR A 237 28.09 2.77 -33.13
N VAL A 238 27.67 4.01 -32.86
CA VAL A 238 27.29 5.00 -33.90
C VAL A 238 27.79 6.36 -33.44
N ALA A 239 28.68 6.97 -34.23
CA ALA A 239 29.20 8.31 -33.98
C ALA A 239 28.09 9.36 -34.20
N LEU A 240 27.88 10.23 -33.22
CA LEU A 240 27.15 11.50 -33.37
C LEU A 240 28.15 12.66 -33.37
N PRO A 241 27.88 13.75 -34.11
CA PRO A 241 28.86 14.78 -34.39
C PRO A 241 29.18 15.59 -33.14
N THR A 242 30.46 15.93 -33.03
CA THR A 242 31.04 16.88 -32.08
C THR A 242 30.29 18.21 -32.11
N SER A 243 29.44 18.48 -31.10
CA SER A 243 28.99 19.83 -30.79
C SER A 243 29.79 20.37 -29.60
N ASN A 244 30.66 21.34 -29.92
CA ASN A 244 31.24 22.38 -29.08
C ASN A 244 31.25 22.17 -27.56
N HIS A 245 32.47 22.07 -27.02
CA HIS A 245 32.80 22.31 -25.63
C HIS A 245 32.16 23.61 -25.12
N LEU A 246 31.04 23.49 -24.40
CA LEU A 246 30.70 24.41 -23.33
C LEU A 246 31.41 23.86 -22.09
N GLU A 247 32.55 24.45 -21.75
CA GLU A 247 33.16 24.29 -20.44
C GLU A 247 32.10 24.59 -19.38
N CYS A 248 31.71 23.59 -18.59
CA CYS A 248 30.99 23.86 -17.34
C CYS A 248 31.91 24.73 -16.49
N PRO A 249 31.48 25.94 -16.05
CA PRO A 249 32.28 26.71 -15.11
C PRO A 249 32.50 25.85 -13.88
N THR A 250 33.75 25.70 -13.46
CA THR A 250 34.10 25.11 -12.17
C THR A 250 33.30 25.88 -11.12
N PRO A 251 32.39 25.23 -10.37
CA PRO A 251 31.57 25.97 -9.41
C PRO A 251 32.49 26.52 -8.33
N GLN A 252 32.70 27.84 -8.35
CA GLN A 252 33.42 28.53 -7.28
C GLN A 252 32.70 28.24 -5.96
N LEU A 253 33.41 27.71 -4.97
CA LEU A 253 32.83 27.44 -3.67
C LEU A 253 32.26 28.77 -3.09
N PRO A 254 31.00 28.80 -2.64
CA PRO A 254 30.40 29.99 -2.05
C PRO A 254 31.24 30.55 -0.91
N LEU A 255 31.33 31.88 -0.78
CA LEU A 255 32.15 32.57 0.22
C LEU A 255 31.82 32.14 1.67
N TRP A 256 30.57 31.77 1.96
CA TRP A 256 30.16 31.32 3.29
C TRP A 256 30.80 29.98 3.71
N ARG A 257 31.25 29.14 2.76
CA ARG A 257 31.96 27.88 3.06
C ARG A 257 33.36 28.11 3.65
N LYS A 258 33.86 29.35 3.66
CA LYS A 258 35.09 29.74 4.36
C LYS A 258 34.90 29.83 5.88
N PHE A 259 33.67 29.85 6.39
CA PHE A 259 33.38 29.86 7.82
C PHE A 259 33.22 28.42 8.35
N PRO A 260 34.13 27.93 9.22
CA PRO A 260 34.25 26.50 9.52
C PRO A 260 33.02 25.91 10.22
N LEU A 261 32.37 26.65 11.13
CA LEU A 261 31.16 26.17 11.81
C LEU A 261 29.95 26.11 10.87
N ILE A 262 29.84 27.07 9.93
CA ILE A 262 28.76 27.10 8.93
C ILE A 262 28.96 25.98 7.92
N ASP A 263 30.20 25.76 7.47
CA ASP A 263 30.52 24.66 6.55
C ASP A 263 30.36 23.29 7.22
N LEU A 264 30.72 23.13 8.50
CA LEU A 264 30.45 21.91 9.26
C LEU A 264 28.95 21.65 9.41
N ALA A 265 28.17 22.65 9.83
CA ALA A 265 26.71 22.53 9.94
C ALA A 265 26.06 22.18 8.60
N TYR A 266 26.52 22.81 7.51
CA TYR A 266 26.08 22.49 6.16
C TYR A 266 26.43 21.05 5.77
N ARG A 267 27.68 20.60 5.99
CA ARG A 267 28.12 19.22 5.68
C ARG A 267 27.33 18.18 6.46
N LEU A 268 27.09 18.42 7.75
CA LEU A 268 26.27 17.54 8.59
C LEU A 268 24.83 17.51 8.08
N GLY A 269 24.25 18.67 7.75
CA GLY A 269 22.92 18.76 7.16
C GLY A 269 22.81 18.04 5.81
N THR A 270 23.77 18.23 4.90
CA THR A 270 23.78 17.53 3.60
C THR A 270 23.97 16.02 3.79
N SER A 271 24.88 15.59 4.67
CA SER A 271 25.08 14.17 4.96
C SER A 271 23.83 13.53 5.57
N PHE A 272 23.08 14.29 6.37
CA PHE A 272 21.82 13.85 6.96
C PHE A 272 20.72 13.72 5.89
N CYS A 273 20.55 14.73 5.03
CA CYS A 273 19.59 14.69 3.92
C CYS A 273 19.92 13.62 2.87
N GLU A 274 21.21 13.32 2.65
CA GLU A 274 21.66 12.29 1.72
C GLU A 274 21.58 10.86 2.30
N SER A 275 21.32 10.74 3.61
CA SER A 275 21.15 9.45 4.27
C SER A 275 19.98 8.67 3.67
N ILE A 276 20.09 7.34 3.68
CA ILE A 276 19.07 6.46 3.13
C ILE A 276 17.72 6.64 3.85
N ALA A 277 17.74 6.93 5.16
CA ALA A 277 16.51 7.15 5.95
C ALA A 277 15.69 8.34 5.43
N MET A 278 16.36 9.41 4.99
CA MET A 278 15.74 10.63 4.47
C MET A 278 15.46 10.55 2.96
N ASP A 279 16.19 9.73 2.20
CA ASP A 279 15.96 9.54 0.76
C ASP A 279 14.98 8.38 0.53
N GLY A 280 13.69 8.70 0.45
CA GLY A 280 12.63 7.70 0.27
C GLY A 280 12.72 6.88 -1.02
N GLU A 281 13.45 7.35 -2.03
CA GLU A 281 13.70 6.61 -3.27
C GLU A 281 14.83 5.59 -3.09
N LYS A 282 15.98 6.01 -2.53
CA LYS A 282 17.05 5.06 -2.16
C LYS A 282 16.56 4.02 -1.17
N PHE A 283 15.77 4.41 -0.17
CA PHE A 283 15.21 3.47 0.80
C PHE A 283 14.30 2.44 0.12
N TYR A 284 13.41 2.89 -0.79
CA TYR A 284 12.55 1.97 -1.54
C TYR A 284 13.39 0.97 -2.34
N SER A 285 14.38 1.44 -3.10
CA SER A 285 15.25 0.56 -3.88
C SER A 285 15.99 -0.44 -2.98
N HIS A 286 16.57 0.00 -1.88
CA HIS A 286 17.25 -0.90 -0.92
C HIS A 286 16.28 -1.92 -0.31
N LEU A 287 15.09 -1.48 0.11
CA LEU A 287 14.08 -2.35 0.71
C LEU A 287 13.67 -3.46 -0.28
N VAL A 288 13.35 -3.11 -1.51
CA VAL A 288 12.86 -4.06 -2.52
C VAL A 288 13.98 -4.95 -3.07
N SER A 289 15.20 -4.43 -3.23
CA SER A 289 16.31 -5.17 -3.84
C SER A 289 17.10 -6.03 -2.87
N GLU A 290 17.25 -5.61 -1.60
CA GLU A 290 18.21 -6.23 -0.67
C GLU A 290 17.55 -6.81 0.59
N VAL A 291 16.40 -6.27 1.02
CA VAL A 291 15.79 -6.61 2.33
C VAL A 291 14.62 -7.56 2.19
N LEU A 292 13.71 -7.28 1.25
CA LEU A 292 12.50 -8.07 1.07
C LEU A 292 12.79 -9.39 0.35
N ARG A 293 12.05 -10.43 0.74
CA ARG A 293 11.99 -11.68 -0.02
C ARG A 293 11.40 -11.42 -1.40
N SER A 294 11.83 -12.21 -2.39
CA SER A 294 11.41 -12.05 -3.80
C SER A 294 9.89 -12.01 -3.96
N GLU A 295 9.16 -12.84 -3.21
CA GLU A 295 7.70 -12.97 -3.30
C GLU A 295 6.96 -11.73 -2.80
N VAL A 296 7.56 -10.95 -1.90
CA VAL A 296 7.03 -9.66 -1.41
C VAL A 296 7.50 -8.53 -2.32
N ALA A 297 8.77 -8.54 -2.71
CA ALA A 297 9.38 -7.55 -3.60
C ALA A 297 8.62 -7.45 -4.93
N ASP A 298 8.23 -8.59 -5.52
CA ASP A 298 7.47 -8.67 -6.77
C ASP A 298 6.10 -7.96 -6.72
N ARG A 299 5.60 -7.72 -5.52
CA ARG A 299 4.30 -7.07 -5.25
C ARG A 299 4.43 -5.60 -4.87
N CYS A 300 5.65 -5.12 -4.71
CA CYS A 300 5.94 -3.73 -4.41
C CYS A 300 5.90 -2.89 -5.69
N ARG A 301 5.16 -1.79 -5.69
CA ARG A 301 5.12 -0.83 -6.81
C ARG A 301 5.43 0.57 -6.29
N ARG A 302 6.22 1.33 -7.06
CA ARG A 302 6.61 2.70 -6.73
C ARG A 302 6.10 3.66 -7.78
N LEU A 303 5.36 4.66 -7.34
CA LEU A 303 5.03 5.83 -8.14
C LEU A 303 5.83 7.01 -7.59
N ASN A 304 6.85 7.44 -8.32
CA ASN A 304 7.59 8.66 -7.98
C ASN A 304 7.82 9.53 -9.23
N VAL A 305 7.71 10.85 -9.05
CA VAL A 305 7.82 11.82 -10.15
C VAL A 305 9.28 12.26 -10.28
N GLU A 306 9.83 12.19 -11.50
CA GLU A 306 11.21 12.57 -11.76
C GLU A 306 11.33 14.04 -12.18
N PHE A 307 12.15 14.80 -11.48
CA PHE A 307 12.45 16.20 -11.82
C PHE A 307 13.83 16.32 -12.49
N PRO A 308 13.94 16.81 -13.73
CA PRO A 308 15.22 16.91 -14.45
C PRO A 308 16.18 17.91 -13.80
N PHE A 309 15.66 19.01 -13.25
CA PHE A 309 16.46 20.09 -12.67
C PHE A 309 16.51 20.08 -11.14
N GLY A 310 16.05 18.99 -10.51
CA GLY A 310 15.90 18.88 -9.06
C GLY A 310 14.48 19.20 -8.60
N CYS A 311 14.14 18.70 -7.40
CA CYS A 311 12.82 18.93 -6.82
C CYS A 311 12.73 20.35 -6.25
N PRO A 312 11.54 21.01 -6.31
CA PRO A 312 11.29 22.24 -5.56
C PRO A 312 11.56 22.09 -4.06
N SER A 313 11.80 23.21 -3.36
CA SER A 313 11.96 23.21 -1.90
C SER A 313 10.71 22.67 -1.20
N LEU A 314 10.88 22.04 -0.04
CA LEU A 314 9.79 21.49 0.77
C LEU A 314 8.77 22.57 1.19
N ASP A 315 9.23 23.80 1.41
CA ASP A 315 8.41 24.94 1.83
C ASP A 315 8.04 25.89 0.68
N ASP A 316 8.25 25.48 -0.58
CA ASP A 316 7.86 26.27 -1.75
C ASP A 316 6.41 25.99 -2.18
N SER A 317 5.46 26.64 -1.52
CA SER A 317 4.04 26.53 -1.86
C SER A 317 3.69 27.14 -3.23
N ALA A 318 4.54 27.98 -3.82
CA ALA A 318 4.28 28.58 -5.13
C ALA A 318 4.44 27.57 -6.27
N SER A 319 5.29 26.55 -6.08
CA SER A 319 5.53 25.48 -7.05
C SER A 319 4.47 24.37 -7.06
N LEU A 320 3.40 24.47 -6.26
CA LEU A 320 2.37 23.40 -6.20
C LEU A 320 1.71 23.10 -7.55
N SER A 321 1.47 24.13 -8.37
CA SER A 321 0.92 23.96 -9.73
C SER A 321 1.86 23.16 -10.63
N LEU A 322 3.15 23.51 -10.63
CA LEU A 322 4.20 22.79 -11.35
C LEU A 322 4.24 21.31 -10.93
N LEU A 323 4.18 21.02 -9.62
CA LEU A 323 4.17 19.65 -9.12
C LEU A 323 2.97 18.84 -9.63
N VAL A 324 1.81 19.46 -9.80
CA VAL A 324 0.60 18.81 -10.34
C VAL A 324 0.74 18.58 -11.84
N GLU A 325 1.24 19.57 -12.57
CA GLU A 325 1.46 19.49 -14.02
C GLU A 325 2.48 18.39 -14.36
N THR A 326 3.67 18.43 -13.75
CA THR A 326 4.73 17.44 -13.99
C THR A 326 4.26 16.01 -13.68
N ALA A 327 3.53 15.82 -12.57
CA ALA A 327 2.97 14.50 -12.25
C ALA A 327 1.95 14.03 -13.30
N THR A 328 1.13 14.95 -13.82
CA THR A 328 0.14 14.65 -14.85
C THR A 328 0.83 14.23 -16.14
N GLU A 329 1.81 15.01 -16.61
CA GLU A 329 2.55 14.74 -17.84
C GLU A 329 3.30 13.42 -17.79
N GLN A 330 4.02 13.13 -16.69
CA GLN A 330 4.75 11.87 -16.55
C GLN A 330 3.83 10.67 -16.67
N TYR A 331 2.70 10.69 -15.95
CA TYR A 331 1.80 9.55 -15.86
C TYR A 331 0.78 9.42 -17.00
N GLN A 332 0.72 10.38 -17.92
CA GLN A 332 -0.10 10.27 -19.14
C GLN A 332 0.34 9.09 -20.03
N SER A 333 1.66 8.86 -20.14
CA SER A 333 2.23 7.81 -21.01
C SER A 333 2.90 6.65 -20.25
N ASP A 334 3.05 6.78 -18.92
CA ASP A 334 3.69 5.76 -18.08
C ASP A 334 2.78 4.54 -17.84
N SER A 335 3.28 3.34 -18.17
CA SER A 335 2.57 2.07 -17.98
C SER A 335 2.45 1.66 -16.51
N THR A 336 3.30 2.17 -15.63
CA THR A 336 3.33 1.82 -14.19
C THR A 336 1.99 2.08 -13.53
N MET A 337 1.32 3.18 -13.89
CA MET A 337 -0.03 3.47 -13.39
C MET A 337 -1.06 2.43 -13.81
N GLN A 338 -0.95 1.90 -15.04
CA GLN A 338 -1.80 0.82 -15.51
C GLN A 338 -1.48 -0.49 -14.80
N GLU A 339 -0.20 -0.80 -14.58
CA GLU A 339 0.24 -2.00 -13.85
C GLU A 339 -0.22 -2.02 -12.38
N VAL A 340 -0.29 -0.84 -11.75
CA VAL A 340 -0.87 -0.68 -10.41
C VAL A 340 -2.38 -0.92 -10.45
N LEU A 341 -3.08 -0.30 -11.41
CA LEU A 341 -4.52 -0.51 -11.59
C LEU A 341 -4.85 -1.98 -11.82
N ASP A 342 -4.13 -2.64 -12.72
CA ASP A 342 -4.37 -4.03 -13.08
C ASP A 342 -4.22 -4.96 -11.85
N ARG A 343 -3.22 -4.71 -11.00
CA ARG A 343 -3.07 -5.44 -9.72
C ARG A 343 -4.21 -5.19 -8.75
N LEU A 344 -4.64 -3.94 -8.62
CA LEU A 344 -5.76 -3.59 -7.74
C LEU A 344 -7.05 -4.30 -8.19
N LEU A 345 -7.35 -4.28 -9.48
CA LEU A 345 -8.53 -4.97 -10.03
C LEU A 345 -8.44 -6.48 -9.84
N SER A 346 -7.27 -7.08 -10.08
CA SER A 346 -7.06 -8.51 -9.89
C SER A 346 -7.16 -8.95 -8.41
N SER A 347 -6.74 -8.09 -7.47
CA SER A 347 -6.82 -8.34 -6.03
C SER A 347 -8.26 -8.41 -5.49
N LEU A 348 -9.25 -7.97 -6.26
CA LEU A 348 -10.66 -8.10 -5.89
C LEU A 348 -11.16 -9.54 -6.00
N PHE A 349 -10.44 -10.41 -6.69
CA PHE A 349 -10.79 -11.82 -6.81
C PHE A 349 -9.96 -12.65 -5.84
N HIS A 350 -10.59 -13.62 -5.18
CA HIS A 350 -9.90 -14.59 -4.33
C HIS A 350 -10.48 -15.99 -4.55
N PHE A 351 -9.70 -17.02 -4.24
CA PHE A 351 -10.09 -18.40 -4.45
C PHE A 351 -10.26 -19.15 -3.14
N GLU A 352 -11.31 -19.94 -3.07
CA GLU A 352 -11.66 -20.76 -1.92
C GLU A 352 -11.98 -22.19 -2.35
N ILE A 353 -11.56 -23.16 -1.53
CA ILE A 353 -11.94 -24.55 -1.70
C ILE A 353 -13.30 -24.76 -1.03
N PHE A 354 -14.28 -25.35 -1.74
CA PHE A 354 -15.58 -25.67 -1.15
C PHE A 354 -15.74 -27.17 -0.82
N SER A 355 -14.79 -28.00 -1.24
CA SER A 355 -14.80 -29.44 -0.95
C SER A 355 -13.40 -29.95 -0.68
N ARG A 356 -13.25 -30.84 0.32
CA ARG A 356 -11.94 -31.37 0.70
C ARG A 356 -11.24 -32.02 -0.51
N PRO A 357 -9.98 -31.64 -0.81
CA PRO A 357 -9.26 -32.20 -1.95
C PRO A 357 -9.16 -33.73 -1.88
N ILE A 358 -9.28 -34.38 -3.02
CA ILE A 358 -9.29 -35.84 -3.14
C ILE A 358 -7.92 -36.30 -3.62
N ARG A 359 -7.14 -36.89 -2.71
CA ARG A 359 -5.86 -37.52 -3.05
C ARG A 359 -6.09 -38.77 -3.91
N ARG A 360 -5.53 -38.77 -5.12
CA ARG A 360 -5.41 -39.93 -6.04
C ARG A 360 -3.98 -40.44 -6.01
N ARG A 361 -3.71 -41.55 -6.72
CA ARG A 361 -2.37 -42.17 -6.75
C ARG A 361 -1.28 -41.24 -7.32
N THR A 362 -1.62 -40.36 -8.24
CA THR A 362 -0.64 -39.53 -8.99
C THR A 362 -0.86 -38.02 -8.88
N HIS A 363 -1.97 -37.60 -8.28
CA HIS A 363 -2.36 -36.20 -8.21
C HIS A 363 -3.42 -36.00 -7.11
N VAL A 364 -3.70 -34.75 -6.78
CA VAL A 364 -4.80 -34.33 -5.92
C VAL A 364 -5.81 -33.57 -6.75
N SER A 365 -7.06 -34.01 -6.74
CA SER A 365 -8.16 -33.27 -7.38
C SER A 365 -8.76 -32.27 -6.39
N PHE A 366 -9.02 -31.03 -6.82
CA PHE A 366 -9.67 -30.02 -6.00
C PHE A 366 -10.92 -29.46 -6.69
N SER A 367 -11.81 -28.87 -5.91
CA SER A 367 -12.94 -28.10 -6.41
C SER A 367 -13.15 -26.90 -5.50
N GLY A 368 -13.17 -25.73 -6.12
CA GLY A 368 -13.25 -24.45 -5.45
C GLY A 368 -14.07 -23.45 -6.26
N ARG A 369 -14.14 -22.22 -5.76
CA ARG A 369 -14.80 -21.09 -6.41
C ARG A 369 -13.90 -19.87 -6.32
N ILE A 370 -13.92 -19.03 -7.36
CA ILE A 370 -13.43 -17.66 -7.25
C ILE A 370 -14.60 -16.78 -6.83
N PHE A 371 -14.34 -15.96 -5.84
CA PHE A 371 -15.25 -14.94 -5.34
C PHE A 371 -14.72 -13.55 -5.73
N CYS A 372 -15.60 -12.56 -5.71
CA CYS A 372 -15.25 -11.15 -5.87
C CYS A 372 -15.59 -10.37 -4.59
N ASN A 373 -14.69 -9.51 -4.15
CA ASN A 373 -14.85 -8.71 -2.93
C ASN A 373 -15.82 -7.52 -3.09
N ILE A 374 -16.37 -7.31 -4.31
CA ILE A 374 -17.37 -6.29 -4.56
C ILE A 374 -18.75 -6.85 -4.19
N GLN A 375 -19.47 -6.12 -3.33
CA GLN A 375 -20.81 -6.50 -2.90
C GLN A 375 -21.79 -6.57 -4.08
N PRO A 376 -22.81 -7.46 -4.04
CA PRO A 376 -23.83 -7.56 -5.08
C PRO A 376 -24.55 -6.23 -5.34
N GLY A 377 -24.85 -5.97 -6.61
CA GLY A 377 -25.54 -4.76 -7.08
C GLY A 377 -24.87 -4.11 -8.30
N ASP A 378 -25.33 -2.92 -8.66
CA ASP A 378 -24.97 -2.24 -9.91
C ASP A 378 -23.45 -2.10 -10.14
N ARG A 379 -22.67 -1.93 -9.07
CA ARG A 379 -21.21 -1.81 -9.17
C ARG A 379 -20.55 -3.13 -9.59
N LEU A 380 -20.98 -4.25 -9.00
CA LEU A 380 -20.49 -5.57 -9.38
C LEU A 380 -20.89 -5.88 -10.82
N ASP A 381 -22.14 -5.60 -11.19
CA ASP A 381 -22.64 -5.83 -12.54
C ASP A 381 -21.86 -5.02 -13.59
N HIS A 382 -21.62 -3.74 -13.31
CA HIS A 382 -20.77 -2.90 -14.18
C HIS A 382 -19.35 -3.44 -14.28
N PHE A 383 -18.74 -3.82 -13.16
CA PHE A 383 -17.37 -4.34 -13.16
C PHE A 383 -17.23 -5.62 -13.98
N ILE A 384 -18.12 -6.60 -13.78
CA ILE A 384 -18.11 -7.86 -14.53
C ILE A 384 -18.41 -7.61 -16.01
N LYS A 385 -19.33 -6.68 -16.33
CA LYS A 385 -19.60 -6.29 -17.72
C LYS A 385 -18.35 -5.74 -18.41
N VAL A 386 -17.64 -4.80 -17.77
CA VAL A 386 -16.39 -4.24 -18.32
C VAL A 386 -15.33 -5.32 -18.49
N LEU A 387 -15.18 -6.23 -17.53
CA LEU A 387 -14.25 -7.36 -17.67
C LEU A 387 -14.59 -8.27 -18.86
N ARG A 388 -15.87 -8.54 -19.12
CA ARG A 388 -16.31 -9.29 -20.31
C ARG A 388 -16.02 -8.54 -21.60
N GLU A 389 -16.25 -7.23 -21.66
CA GLU A 389 -15.89 -6.39 -22.81
C GLU A 389 -14.37 -6.41 -23.08
N CYS A 390 -13.57 -6.47 -22.02
CA CYS A 390 -12.13 -6.68 -22.06
C CYS A 390 -11.70 -8.14 -22.32
N LYS A 391 -12.64 -9.05 -22.60
CA LYS A 391 -12.39 -10.49 -22.83
C LYS A 391 -11.59 -11.13 -21.69
N ALA A 392 -11.99 -10.84 -20.45
CA ALA A 392 -11.30 -11.36 -19.28
C ALA A 392 -11.50 -12.88 -19.13
N GLU A 393 -10.44 -13.57 -18.71
CA GLU A 393 -10.38 -15.01 -18.50
C GLU A 393 -9.55 -15.34 -17.25
N PHE A 394 -9.94 -16.38 -16.51
CA PHE A 394 -9.10 -16.93 -15.46
C PHE A 394 -8.16 -18.00 -16.04
N LEU A 395 -6.86 -17.89 -15.76
CA LEU A 395 -5.87 -18.91 -16.08
C LEU A 395 -5.60 -19.76 -14.84
N VAL A 396 -5.96 -21.03 -14.91
CA VAL A 396 -5.85 -22.01 -13.82
C VAL A 396 -5.26 -23.30 -14.37
N ASN A 397 -4.18 -23.82 -13.79
CA ASN A 397 -3.50 -25.04 -14.28
C ASN A 397 -3.20 -25.01 -15.80
N GLY A 398 -2.83 -23.85 -16.34
CA GLY A 398 -2.56 -23.69 -17.77
C GLY A 398 -3.81 -23.66 -18.67
N LYS A 399 -5.01 -23.71 -18.09
CA LYS A 399 -6.28 -23.62 -18.82
C LYS A 399 -6.92 -22.26 -18.61
N PHE A 400 -7.30 -21.61 -19.72
CA PHE A 400 -8.10 -20.40 -19.73
C PHE A 400 -9.58 -20.74 -19.57
N ILE A 401 -10.26 -19.96 -18.74
CA ILE A 401 -11.69 -20.10 -18.47
C ILE A 401 -12.32 -18.70 -18.58
N ALA A 402 -13.01 -18.45 -19.68
CA ALA A 402 -13.63 -17.16 -19.95
C ALA A 402 -14.79 -16.84 -19.00
N LEU A 403 -14.94 -15.54 -18.67
CA LEU A 403 -16.06 -15.03 -17.86
C LEU A 403 -17.42 -15.06 -18.58
N ASP A 404 -17.45 -15.37 -19.87
CA ASP A 404 -18.66 -15.36 -20.71
C ASP A 404 -19.65 -16.48 -20.36
N ASN A 405 -19.21 -17.54 -19.67
CA ASN A 405 -20.04 -18.71 -19.33
C ASN A 405 -20.86 -18.53 -18.03
N ILE A 406 -20.98 -17.30 -17.53
CA ILE A 406 -21.54 -17.00 -16.22
C ILE A 406 -22.86 -16.24 -16.40
N GLY A 407 -23.95 -16.70 -15.77
CA GLY A 407 -25.25 -16.04 -15.80
C GLY A 407 -25.25 -14.65 -15.17
N ASP A 408 -26.37 -13.93 -15.28
CA ASP A 408 -26.55 -12.62 -14.64
C ASP A 408 -26.62 -12.77 -13.11
N TRP A 409 -25.93 -11.89 -12.39
CA TRP A 409 -25.72 -12.01 -10.94
C TRP A 409 -26.79 -11.36 -10.07
N GLY A 410 -27.66 -10.50 -10.60
CA GLY A 410 -28.79 -9.92 -9.86
C GLY A 410 -28.42 -9.51 -8.43
N ALA A 411 -29.10 -10.06 -7.43
CA ALA A 411 -28.81 -9.83 -6.00
C ALA A 411 -27.87 -10.87 -5.36
N SER A 412 -27.23 -11.74 -6.16
CA SER A 412 -26.36 -12.83 -5.68
C SER A 412 -24.88 -12.48 -5.79
N GLU A 413 -24.08 -13.07 -4.90
CA GLU A 413 -22.62 -12.92 -4.89
C GLU A 413 -21.98 -13.55 -6.13
N PHE A 414 -20.91 -12.92 -6.63
CA PHE A 414 -20.13 -13.48 -7.72
C PHE A 414 -19.45 -14.79 -7.27
N GLU A 415 -19.77 -15.88 -7.98
CA GLU A 415 -19.15 -17.18 -7.78
C GLU A 415 -18.72 -17.83 -9.10
N PHE A 416 -17.43 -18.09 -9.26
CA PHE A 416 -16.93 -18.76 -10.45
C PHE A 416 -16.36 -20.15 -10.14
N PRO A 417 -17.04 -21.25 -10.51
CA PRO A 417 -16.63 -22.59 -10.13
C PRO A 417 -15.36 -23.03 -10.88
N ILE A 418 -14.39 -23.53 -10.13
CA ILE A 418 -13.13 -24.05 -10.66
C ILE A 418 -12.94 -25.49 -10.20
N ARG A 419 -12.47 -26.32 -11.14
CA ARG A 419 -12.01 -27.68 -10.84
C ARG A 419 -10.65 -27.88 -11.51
N GLY A 420 -9.76 -28.55 -10.79
CA GLY A 420 -8.41 -28.79 -11.27
C GLY A 420 -7.73 -29.92 -10.51
N THR A 421 -6.46 -30.10 -10.83
CA THR A 421 -5.59 -31.12 -10.22
C THR A 421 -4.21 -30.54 -9.97
N VAL A 422 -3.60 -30.86 -8.83
CA VAL A 422 -2.21 -30.54 -8.51
C VAL A 422 -1.44 -31.84 -8.21
N THR A 423 -0.12 -31.81 -8.22
CA THR A 423 0.69 -33.02 -7.97
C THR A 423 0.55 -33.52 -6.54
N ASP A 424 0.59 -32.61 -5.56
CA ASP A 424 0.39 -32.89 -4.13
C ASP A 424 -0.26 -31.68 -3.44
N MET A 425 -0.48 -31.75 -2.13
CA MET A 425 -1.16 -30.67 -1.39
C MET A 425 -0.31 -29.40 -1.20
N GLN A 426 1.02 -29.50 -1.31
CA GLN A 426 1.96 -28.39 -1.11
C GLN A 426 2.35 -27.71 -2.42
N THR A 427 1.99 -28.32 -3.55
CA THR A 427 2.20 -27.77 -4.88
C THR A 427 1.55 -26.40 -4.98
N GLN A 428 2.35 -25.38 -5.31
CA GLN A 428 1.90 -24.02 -5.50
C GLN A 428 0.97 -23.94 -6.71
N LEU A 429 -0.23 -23.42 -6.49
CA LEU A 429 -1.25 -23.18 -7.50
C LEU A 429 -1.32 -21.68 -7.77
N ASP A 430 -0.95 -21.29 -8.98
CA ASP A 430 -1.21 -19.94 -9.47
C ASP A 430 -2.58 -19.84 -10.13
N ILE A 431 -3.32 -18.81 -9.76
CA ILE A 431 -4.52 -18.37 -10.47
C ILE A 431 -4.28 -16.92 -10.93
N PHE A 432 -4.43 -16.71 -12.24
CA PHE A 432 -4.33 -15.38 -12.82
C PHE A 432 -5.66 -14.94 -13.38
N LEU A 433 -5.91 -13.64 -13.31
CA LEU A 433 -6.89 -12.97 -14.12
C LEU A 433 -6.16 -12.34 -15.32
N CYS A 434 -6.60 -12.70 -16.51
CA CYS A 434 -6.05 -12.25 -17.79
C CYS A 434 -7.11 -11.42 -18.51
N TRP A 435 -6.76 -10.31 -19.14
CA TRP A 435 -7.70 -9.53 -19.95
C TRP A 435 -6.98 -8.68 -20.99
N ASN A 436 -7.75 -8.15 -21.94
CA ASN A 436 -7.28 -7.25 -22.97
C ASN A 436 -7.77 -5.81 -22.70
N VAL A 437 -6.84 -4.92 -22.37
CA VAL A 437 -7.11 -3.47 -22.29
C VAL A 437 -6.38 -2.79 -23.43
N ALA A 438 -7.15 -2.13 -24.32
CA ALA A 438 -6.63 -1.37 -25.45
C ALA A 438 -5.65 -2.14 -26.37
N GLY A 439 -5.89 -3.43 -26.58
CA GLY A 439 -5.05 -4.29 -27.44
C GLY A 439 -3.85 -4.92 -26.73
N LYS A 440 -3.58 -4.56 -25.46
CA LYS A 440 -2.53 -5.15 -24.64
C LYS A 440 -3.11 -6.25 -23.76
N GLN A 441 -2.56 -7.46 -23.87
CA GLN A 441 -2.87 -8.55 -22.96
C GLN A 441 -2.19 -8.31 -21.60
N THR A 442 -3.01 -8.25 -20.55
CA THR A 442 -2.60 -8.15 -19.15
C THR A 442 -2.81 -9.51 -18.49
N LYS A 443 -1.91 -9.86 -17.57
CA LYS A 443 -1.97 -11.07 -16.75
C LYS A 443 -1.52 -10.72 -15.34
N GLU A 444 -2.42 -10.78 -14.38
CA GLU A 444 -2.13 -10.49 -12.98
C GLU A 444 -2.64 -11.61 -12.07
N ARG A 445 -1.97 -11.82 -10.93
CA ARG A 445 -2.39 -12.82 -9.94
C ARG A 445 -3.61 -12.33 -9.19
N ILE A 446 -4.55 -13.22 -8.91
CA ILE A 446 -5.65 -12.91 -7.99
C ILE A 446 -5.13 -12.84 -6.55
N SER A 447 -5.96 -12.36 -5.62
CA SER A 447 -5.60 -12.25 -4.21
C SER A 447 -5.09 -13.58 -3.65
N ARG A 448 -4.04 -13.49 -2.82
CA ARG A 448 -3.32 -14.60 -2.19
C ARG A 448 -2.61 -15.60 -3.11
N SER A 449 -2.80 -15.55 -4.43
CA SER A 449 -2.07 -16.43 -5.35
C SER A 449 -0.59 -16.03 -5.43
N PRO A 450 0.37 -16.97 -5.52
CA PRO A 450 0.18 -18.42 -5.46
C PRO A 450 -0.05 -18.93 -4.03
N PHE A 451 -0.74 -20.04 -3.91
CA PHE A 451 -0.98 -20.75 -2.66
C PHE A 451 -0.96 -22.26 -2.87
N SER A 452 -0.73 -23.03 -1.81
CA SER A 452 -0.94 -24.47 -1.80
C SER A 452 -2.35 -24.84 -1.31
N LEU A 453 -2.80 -26.08 -1.60
CA LEU A 453 -4.10 -26.54 -1.09
C LEU A 453 -4.09 -26.72 0.43
N ASP A 454 -2.94 -27.07 1.03
CA ASP A 454 -2.78 -27.14 2.49
C ASP A 454 -2.92 -25.75 3.12
N GLU A 455 -2.26 -24.73 2.56
CA GLU A 455 -2.36 -23.32 3.03
C GLU A 455 -3.81 -22.81 2.94
N LEU A 456 -4.52 -23.08 1.84
CA LEU A 456 -5.92 -22.71 1.71
C LEU A 456 -6.81 -23.42 2.74
N MET A 457 -6.58 -24.72 2.96
CA MET A 457 -7.35 -25.48 3.94
C MET A 457 -7.13 -24.98 5.37
N GLU A 458 -5.90 -24.61 5.70
CA GLU A 458 -5.54 -23.99 6.98
C GLU A 458 -6.19 -22.62 7.13
N ALA A 459 -6.06 -21.75 6.12
CA ALA A 459 -6.64 -20.40 6.13
C ALA A 459 -8.18 -20.41 6.21
N GLN A 460 -8.84 -21.38 5.56
CA GLN A 460 -10.29 -21.57 5.63
C GLN A 460 -10.73 -22.38 6.87
N GLY A 461 -9.81 -22.77 7.75
CA GLY A 461 -10.11 -23.40 9.03
C GLY A 461 -10.73 -24.80 8.93
N TRP A 462 -10.47 -25.55 7.86
CA TRP A 462 -11.09 -26.88 7.60
C TRP A 462 -10.87 -27.90 8.73
N ASP A 463 -9.76 -27.77 9.45
CA ASP A 463 -9.37 -28.70 10.52
C ASP A 463 -9.63 -28.17 11.94
N THR A 464 -10.18 -26.96 12.07
CA THR A 464 -10.61 -26.36 13.36
C THR A 464 -11.84 -27.07 13.94
N PRO A 465 -12.08 -27.04 15.26
CA PRO A 465 -13.30 -27.59 15.86
C PRO A 465 -14.60 -27.03 15.25
N GLN A 466 -14.66 -25.73 14.93
CA GLN A 466 -15.81 -25.13 14.25
C GLN A 466 -15.95 -25.63 12.81
N GLY A 467 -14.86 -25.71 12.04
CA GLY A 467 -14.86 -26.27 10.69
C GLY A 467 -15.25 -27.75 10.65
N ARG A 468 -14.95 -28.51 11.72
CA ARG A 468 -15.42 -29.90 11.90
C ARG A 468 -16.91 -29.99 12.21
N ALA A 469 -17.48 -29.00 12.89
CA ALA A 469 -18.90 -28.96 13.26
C ALA A 469 -19.83 -28.50 12.12
N LEU A 470 -19.35 -27.57 11.27
CA LEU A 470 -20.08 -27.07 10.09
C LEU A 470 -20.10 -28.04 8.90
N ARG A 471 -19.52 -29.24 9.06
CA ARG A 471 -19.57 -30.29 8.04
C ARG A 471 -21.04 -30.61 7.73
N PRO A 472 -21.48 -30.58 6.47
CA PRO A 472 -22.64 -31.36 6.08
C PRO A 472 -22.35 -32.77 6.55
N GLN A 473 -23.20 -33.37 7.38
CA GLN A 473 -23.13 -34.80 7.58
C GLN A 473 -23.27 -35.38 6.18
N VAL A 474 -22.17 -35.84 5.60
CA VAL A 474 -22.20 -36.75 4.46
C VAL A 474 -22.93 -37.93 5.05
N GLY A 475 -24.25 -37.95 4.85
CA GLY A 475 -25.13 -38.98 5.37
C GLY A 475 -24.41 -40.26 5.07
N ARG A 476 -24.07 -41.01 6.13
CA ARG A 476 -23.34 -42.28 6.03
C ARG A 476 -23.94 -42.96 4.82
N ARG A 477 -23.20 -43.02 3.71
CA ARG A 477 -23.62 -43.88 2.60
C ARG A 477 -23.74 -45.20 3.30
N HIS A 478 -24.98 -45.67 3.50
CA HIS A 478 -25.20 -47.00 4.00
C HIS A 478 -24.32 -47.84 3.10
N LYS A 479 -23.27 -48.46 3.67
CA LYS A 479 -22.56 -49.52 2.99
C LYS A 479 -23.70 -50.43 2.57
N ARG A 480 -24.06 -50.43 1.28
CA ARG A 480 -24.93 -51.47 0.72
C ARG A 480 -24.20 -52.73 1.13
N ARG A 481 -24.69 -53.42 2.15
CA ARG A 481 -24.26 -54.77 2.46
C ARG A 481 -24.52 -55.51 1.17
N LEU A 482 -23.45 -55.80 0.42
CA LEU A 482 -23.55 -56.72 -0.68
C LEU A 482 -24.13 -57.99 -0.06
N ASN A 483 -25.36 -58.32 -0.46
CA ASN A 483 -25.95 -59.59 -0.10
C ASN A 483 -25.22 -60.65 -0.92
N CYS A 484 -24.06 -61.08 -0.42
CA CYS A 484 -23.16 -62.03 -1.07
C CYS A 484 -23.92 -63.32 -1.48
N HIS A 485 -24.96 -63.67 -0.71
CA HIS A 485 -25.83 -64.79 -1.04
C HIS A 485 -26.61 -64.55 -2.34
N ALA A 486 -27.32 -63.42 -2.46
CA ALA A 486 -28.08 -63.08 -3.67
C ALA A 486 -27.19 -62.91 -4.92
N THR A 487 -25.98 -62.36 -4.76
CA THR A 487 -25.00 -62.25 -5.84
C THR A 487 -24.50 -63.64 -6.26
N TRP A 488 -24.26 -64.55 -5.31
CA TRP A 488 -23.83 -65.92 -5.60
C TRP A 488 -24.93 -66.76 -6.27
N THR A 489 -26.20 -66.59 -5.87
CA THR A 489 -27.33 -67.26 -6.53
C THR A 489 -27.48 -66.82 -7.98
N ARG A 490 -27.27 -65.53 -8.29
CA ARG A 490 -27.30 -65.01 -9.67
C ARG A 490 -26.17 -65.55 -10.53
N ILE A 491 -24.96 -65.69 -9.97
CA ILE A 491 -23.80 -66.26 -10.68
C ILE A 491 -24.01 -67.76 -10.97
N LYS A 492 -24.60 -68.53 -10.04
CA LYS A 492 -24.94 -69.94 -10.28
C LYS A 492 -26.00 -70.11 -11.37
N LYS A 493 -27.01 -69.24 -11.40
CA LYS A 493 -28.11 -69.30 -12.37
C LYS A 493 -27.72 -68.88 -13.79
N ALA A 494 -26.61 -68.15 -13.94
CA ALA A 494 -26.06 -67.76 -15.23
C ALA A 494 -25.01 -68.76 -15.78
N ARG A 495 -24.72 -69.84 -15.04
CA ARG A 495 -23.78 -70.92 -15.42
C ARG A 495 -24.47 -72.26 -15.70
N GLN A 496 -25.80 -72.30 -15.58
CA GLN A 496 -26.66 -73.32 -16.18
C GLN A 496 -27.29 -72.70 -17.43
#